data_AF-A0A183M4G1-F1
#
_entry.id   AF-A0A183M4G1-F1
#
_cell.length_a   1.000
_cell.length_b   1.000
_cell.length_c   1.000
_cell.angle_alpha   90.00
_cell.angle_beta   90.00
_cell.angle_gamma   90.00
#
_symmetry.space_group_name_H-M   'P 1'
#
loop_
_entity.id
_entity.type
_entity.pdbx_description
1 polymer ?
#
loop_
_entity_poly.entity_id
_entity_poly.type
_entity_poly.pdbx_seq_one_letter_code
_entity_poly.pdbx_strand_id
1 'polypeptide(L)'
;MPFWPDNIEAWFCLAEADFSKHVVNDTRAQFLAVVKALPRELNRYVTPSMFTSDVSEPYETLKRSILKRGELTDRKRLNQLLNNIDLQHGSATDMLQRMREVIGQRTFDDGLFKKLFLSKLPQQVQAVLISFQNNAVDELAASADLILEITKSNAEVFCSQKSLKRRRM
;
A
#
# COMPACT_ATOMS: atom_id res chain seq x y z
N MET A 1 15.01 19.78 13.85
CA MET A 1 14.56 19.28 12.53
C MET A 1 13.06 19.49 12.42
N PRO A 2 12.55 20.24 11.43
CA PRO A 2 11.10 20.30 11.17
C PRO A 2 10.60 18.92 10.71
N PHE A 3 9.40 18.53 11.13
CA PHE A 3 8.77 17.26 10.76
C PHE A 3 8.14 17.34 9.37
N TRP A 4 8.26 16.28 8.56
CA TRP A 4 7.68 16.21 7.21
C TRP A 4 6.51 15.21 7.16
N PRO A 5 5.26 15.68 7.28
CA PRO A 5 4.10 14.79 7.28
C PRO A 5 3.86 14.11 5.93
N ASP A 6 4.33 14.71 4.84
CA ASP A 6 4.16 14.18 3.47
C ASP A 6 5.17 13.07 3.13
N ASN A 7 6.29 13.00 3.85
CA ASN A 7 7.30 11.96 3.66
C ASN A 7 8.02 11.67 4.98
N ILE A 8 7.33 10.92 5.83
CA ILE A 8 7.79 10.55 7.18
C ILE A 8 9.04 9.67 7.11
N GLU A 9 9.14 8.80 6.10
CA GLU A 9 10.29 7.92 5.89
C GLU A 9 11.56 8.71 5.57
N ALA A 10 11.50 9.63 4.60
CA ALA A 10 12.63 10.49 4.28
C ALA A 10 13.05 11.37 5.46
N TRP A 11 12.09 11.81 6.28
CA TRP A 11 12.37 12.54 7.51
C TRP A 11 13.17 11.71 8.53
N PHE A 12 12.82 10.43 8.72
CA PHE A 12 13.59 9.53 9.58
C PHE A 12 15.00 9.29 9.03
N CYS A 13 15.15 9.09 7.71
CA CYS A 13 16.48 8.97 7.09
C CYS A 13 17.36 10.20 7.34
N LEU A 14 16.78 11.41 7.24
CA LEU A 14 17.50 12.65 7.53
C LEU A 14 17.88 12.76 9.01
N ALA A 15 16.98 12.41 9.92
CA ALA A 15 17.25 12.42 11.36
C ALA A 15 18.39 11.44 11.73
N GLU A 16 18.40 10.25 11.12
CA GLU A 16 19.43 9.23 11.35
C GLU A 16 20.80 9.65 10.80
N ALA A 17 20.83 10.30 9.65
CA ALA A 17 22.04 10.90 9.11
C ALA A 17 22.61 11.97 10.05
N ASP A 18 21.75 12.78 10.67
CA ASP A 18 22.14 13.80 11.64
C ASP A 18 22.68 13.18 12.94
N PHE A 19 22.01 12.15 13.48
CA PHE A 19 22.49 11.42 14.65
C PHE A 19 23.86 10.79 14.41
N SER A 20 24.05 10.19 13.23
CA SER A 20 25.32 9.59 12.82
C SER A 20 26.44 10.63 12.72
N LYS A 21 26.13 11.81 12.15
CA LYS A 21 27.09 12.93 12.03
C LYS A 21 27.53 13.47 13.39
N HIS A 22 26.62 13.47 14.37
CA HIS A 22 26.87 13.98 15.72
C HIS A 22 27.35 12.91 16.72
N VAL A 23 27.62 11.67 16.26
CA VAL A 23 28.05 10.52 17.09
C VAL A 23 27.08 10.26 18.25
N VAL A 24 25.79 10.49 18.02
CA VAL A 24 24.75 10.21 19.00
C VAL A 24 24.45 8.71 18.93
N ASN A 25 25.24 7.90 19.63
CA ASN A 25 25.02 6.44 19.74
C ASN A 25 24.04 6.07 20.86
N ASP A 26 23.64 7.05 21.68
CA ASP A 26 22.64 6.85 22.72
C ASP A 26 21.24 6.82 22.11
N THR A 27 20.67 5.62 22.02
CA THR A 27 19.30 5.36 21.54
C THR A 27 18.25 6.14 22.35
N ARG A 28 18.55 6.47 23.62
CA ARG A 28 17.71 7.30 24.47
C ARG A 28 17.70 8.75 24.01
N ALA A 29 18.86 9.31 23.69
CA ALA A 29 18.99 10.67 23.17
C ALA A 29 18.32 10.81 21.80
N GLN A 30 18.48 9.82 20.90
CA GLN A 30 17.78 9.77 19.61
C GLN A 30 16.25 9.74 19.78
N PHE A 31 15.75 8.89 20.67
CA PHE A 31 14.33 8.83 21.00
C PHE A 31 13.79 10.18 21.49
N LEU A 32 14.46 10.82 22.46
CA LEU A 32 14.05 12.11 22.98
C LEU A 32 14.09 13.22 21.93
N ALA A 33 15.09 13.19 21.03
CA ALA A 33 15.20 14.14 19.93
C ALA A 33 14.01 14.02 18.95
N VAL A 34 13.64 12.78 18.59
CA VAL A 34 12.45 12.52 17.76
C VAL A 34 11.18 12.95 18.46
N VAL A 35 10.96 12.56 19.73
CA VAL A 35 9.76 12.94 20.49
C VAL A 35 9.58 14.46 20.54
N LYS A 36 10.67 15.23 20.69
CA LYS A 36 10.63 16.69 20.67
C LYS A 36 10.27 17.28 19.31
N ALA A 37 10.65 16.61 18.23
CA ALA A 37 10.38 17.04 16.86
C ALA A 37 8.99 16.61 16.35
N LEU A 38 8.32 15.67 17.03
CA LEU A 38 7.03 15.16 16.60
C LEU A 38 5.90 16.19 16.81
N PRO A 39 4.98 16.31 15.83
CA PRO A 39 3.73 17.04 16.01
C PRO A 39 2.88 16.42 17.12
N ARG A 40 2.06 17.24 17.79
CA ARG A 40 1.14 16.79 18.85
C ARG A 40 0.25 15.62 18.43
N GLU A 41 -0.12 15.57 17.16
CA GLU A 41 -0.95 14.52 16.59
C GLU A 41 -0.30 13.13 16.61
N LEU A 42 1.03 13.07 16.63
CA LEU A 42 1.82 11.84 16.67
C LEU A 42 2.26 11.46 18.10
N ASN A 43 2.05 12.34 19.10
CA ASN A 43 2.39 12.02 20.50
C ASN A 43 1.63 10.83 21.06
N ARG A 44 0.47 10.48 20.49
CA ARG A 44 -0.29 9.29 20.88
C ARG A 44 0.44 7.96 20.59
N TYR A 45 1.53 7.98 19.83
CA TYR A 45 2.39 6.81 19.58
C TYR A 45 3.50 6.66 20.60
N VAL A 46 3.74 7.70 21.40
CA VAL A 46 4.74 7.66 22.47
C VAL A 46 4.06 7.05 23.69
N THR A 47 4.36 5.79 23.99
CA THR A 47 3.81 5.13 25.17
C THR A 47 4.65 5.46 26.41
N PRO A 48 4.05 5.54 27.62
CA PRO A 48 4.80 5.74 28.86
C PRO A 48 5.91 4.71 29.08
N SER A 49 5.70 3.46 28.61
CA SER A 49 6.70 2.40 28.65
C SER A 49 7.94 2.67 27.79
N MET A 50 7.88 3.53 26.77
CA MET A 50 9.10 3.90 26.02
C MET A 50 10.05 4.79 26.85
N PHE A 51 9.56 5.38 27.94
CA PHE A 51 10.36 6.17 28.87
C PHE A 51 10.92 5.33 30.03
N THR A 52 10.67 4.03 30.10
CA THR A 52 11.30 3.17 31.12
C THR A 52 12.64 2.64 30.60
N SER A 53 13.54 2.22 31.51
CA SER A 53 14.92 1.80 31.19
C SER A 53 15.03 0.35 30.71
N ASP A 54 13.93 -0.39 30.71
CA ASP A 54 13.76 -1.79 30.31
C ASP A 54 13.55 -1.96 28.79
N VAL A 55 13.22 -0.89 28.06
CA VAL A 55 13.10 -0.92 26.60
C VAL A 55 14.49 -0.78 25.98
N SER A 56 14.98 -1.86 25.38
CA SER A 56 16.30 -1.92 24.73
C SER A 56 16.43 -0.96 23.54
N GLU A 57 15.34 -0.69 22.82
CA GLU A 57 15.35 0.11 21.57
C GLU A 57 14.11 1.03 21.47
N PRO A 58 14.04 2.09 22.29
CA PRO A 58 12.88 2.98 22.34
C PRO A 58 12.69 3.76 21.04
N TYR A 59 13.81 4.17 20.40
CA TYR A 59 13.82 4.83 19.10
C TYR A 59 13.20 3.95 18.00
N GLU A 60 13.71 2.73 17.81
CA GLU A 60 13.22 1.80 16.77
C GLU A 60 11.75 1.42 16.98
N THR A 61 11.33 1.27 18.24
CA THR A 61 9.94 0.97 18.57
C THR A 61 9.02 2.12 18.18
N LEU A 62 9.44 3.37 18.44
CA LEU A 62 8.69 4.57 18.05
C LEU A 62 8.65 4.75 16.53
N LYS A 63 9.80 4.63 15.86
CA LYS A 63 9.92 4.70 14.39
C LYS A 63 8.97 3.72 13.71
N ARG A 64 9.01 2.44 14.10
CA ARG A 64 8.09 1.40 13.59
C ARG A 64 6.62 1.74 13.82
N SER A 65 6.28 2.28 14.99
CA SER A 65 4.89 2.63 15.32
C SER A 65 4.35 3.78 14.47
N ILE A 66 5.18 4.79 14.23
CA ILE A 66 4.81 5.96 13.41
C ILE A 66 4.69 5.56 11.93
N LEU A 67 5.69 4.86 11.39
CA LEU A 67 5.69 4.41 9.99
C LEU A 67 4.48 3.50 9.69
N LYS A 68 4.22 2.52 10.56
CA LYS A 68 3.08 1.60 10.41
C LYS A 68 1.73 2.33 10.36
N ARG A 69 1.54 3.42 11.12
CA ARG A 69 0.30 4.20 11.02
C ARG A 69 0.27 5.17 9.84
N GLY A 70 1.42 5.67 9.39
CA GLY A 70 1.54 6.34 8.10
C GLY A 70 0.94 5.45 7.00
N GLU A 71 1.42 4.22 6.88
CA GLU A 71 0.92 3.22 5.93
C GLU A 71 -0.59 2.95 6.07
N LEU A 72 -1.11 2.81 7.30
CA LEU A 72 -2.55 2.59 7.53
C LEU A 72 -3.40 3.79 7.12
N THR A 73 -2.90 5.00 7.36
CA THR A 73 -3.59 6.26 7.00
C THR A 73 -3.59 6.43 5.49
N ASP A 74 -2.45 6.18 4.84
CA ASP A 74 -2.31 6.25 3.40
C ASP A 74 -3.13 5.17 2.70
N ARG A 75 -3.11 3.93 3.21
CA ARG A 75 -4.00 2.86 2.74
C ARG A 75 -5.47 3.27 2.86
N LYS A 76 -5.91 3.86 3.98
CA LYS A 76 -7.30 4.29 4.15
C LYS A 76 -7.68 5.40 3.17
N ARG A 77 -6.82 6.41 3.01
CA ARG A 77 -7.01 7.50 2.04
C ARG A 77 -7.04 6.98 0.61
N LEU A 78 -6.12 6.09 0.26
CA LEU A 78 -6.03 5.48 -1.07
C LEU A 78 -7.25 4.61 -1.36
N ASN A 79 -7.70 3.79 -0.40
CA ASN A 79 -8.96 3.07 -0.53
C ASN A 79 -10.15 4.01 -0.76
N GLN A 80 -10.26 5.09 0.03
CA GLN A 80 -11.33 6.08 -0.14
C GLN A 80 -11.33 6.74 -1.51
N LEU A 81 -10.15 7.13 -2.00
CA LEU A 81 -9.98 7.73 -3.34
C LEU A 81 -10.40 6.77 -4.44
N LEU A 82 -10.05 5.49 -4.31
CA LEU A 82 -10.27 4.48 -5.34
C LEU A 82 -11.54 3.64 -5.09
N ASN A 83 -12.38 4.01 -4.13
CA ASN A 83 -13.60 3.26 -3.80
C ASN A 83 -14.56 3.17 -4.98
N ASN A 84 -14.65 4.24 -5.77
CA ASN A 84 -15.54 4.32 -6.93
C ASN A 84 -14.91 3.74 -8.20
N ILE A 85 -13.65 3.31 -8.15
CA ILE A 85 -12.99 2.66 -9.27
C ILE A 85 -13.18 1.16 -9.13
N ASP A 86 -13.74 0.57 -10.18
CA ASP A 86 -13.95 -0.86 -10.31
C ASP A 86 -13.64 -1.33 -11.74
N LEU A 87 -13.78 -2.64 -11.92
CA LEU A 87 -13.50 -3.35 -13.15
C LEU A 87 -14.72 -3.41 -14.10
N GLN A 88 -15.87 -2.81 -13.75
CA GLN A 88 -17.19 -3.22 -14.27
C GLN A 88 -17.33 -3.22 -15.80
N HIS A 89 -16.70 -2.27 -16.51
CA HIS A 89 -16.81 -2.16 -17.97
C HIS A 89 -15.47 -2.01 -18.70
N GLY A 90 -14.35 -2.07 -18.00
CA GLY A 90 -13.01 -1.82 -18.57
C GLY A 90 -12.05 -2.99 -18.40
N SER A 91 -10.90 -2.89 -19.06
CA SER A 91 -9.74 -3.74 -18.80
C SER A 91 -9.13 -3.39 -17.43
N ALA A 92 -8.38 -4.32 -16.84
CA ALA A 92 -7.51 -4.06 -15.70
C ALA A 92 -6.48 -2.95 -16.01
N THR A 93 -6.03 -2.84 -17.26
CA THR A 93 -5.17 -1.73 -17.71
C THR A 93 -5.92 -0.38 -17.65
N ASP A 94 -7.17 -0.32 -18.12
CA ASP A 94 -7.98 0.90 -18.00
C ASP A 94 -8.25 1.27 -16.55
N MET A 95 -8.51 0.25 -15.71
CA MET A 95 -8.69 0.45 -14.27
C MET A 95 -7.43 1.04 -13.64
N LEU A 96 -6.25 0.51 -13.97
CA LEU A 96 -4.96 1.01 -13.49
C LEU A 96 -4.75 2.48 -13.90
N GLN A 97 -5.08 2.82 -15.15
CA GLN A 97 -4.96 4.18 -15.65
C GLN A 97 -5.86 5.15 -14.89
N ARG A 98 -7.14 4.79 -14.65
CA ARG A 98 -8.06 5.59 -13.83
C ARG A 98 -7.57 5.74 -12.39
N MET A 99 -6.97 4.70 -11.82
CA MET A 99 -6.37 4.78 -10.48
C MET A 99 -5.22 5.80 -10.45
N ARG A 100 -4.35 5.81 -11.47
CA ARG A 100 -3.27 6.81 -11.60
C ARG A 100 -3.81 8.23 -11.77
N GLU A 101 -4.85 8.41 -12.56
CA GLU A 101 -5.49 9.73 -12.76
C GLU A 101 -6.07 10.30 -11.46
N VAL A 102 -6.72 9.47 -10.64
CA VAL A 102 -7.28 9.92 -9.34
C VAL A 102 -6.19 10.22 -8.31
N ILE A 103 -5.08 9.48 -8.35
CA ILE A 103 -3.92 9.72 -7.48
C ILE A 103 -3.19 11.01 -7.87
N GLY A 104 -3.10 11.29 -9.18
CA GLY A 104 -2.39 12.46 -9.72
C GLY A 104 -0.91 12.44 -9.36
N GLN A 105 -0.39 13.57 -8.86
CA GLN A 105 1.03 13.72 -8.45
C GLN A 105 1.34 13.17 -7.05
N ARG A 106 0.37 12.57 -6.34
CA ARG A 106 0.60 12.07 -4.99
C ARG A 106 1.45 10.81 -5.03
N THR A 107 2.55 10.80 -4.30
CA THR A 107 3.38 9.62 -4.12
C THR A 107 2.80 8.74 -3.02
N PHE A 108 2.53 7.48 -3.33
CA PHE A 108 2.20 6.44 -2.36
C PHE A 108 3.27 5.36 -2.43
N ASP A 109 3.40 4.55 -1.36
CA ASP A 109 4.23 3.34 -1.41
C ASP A 109 3.78 2.45 -2.58
N ASP A 110 4.72 2.08 -3.46
CA ASP A 110 4.45 1.27 -4.64
C ASP A 110 3.88 -0.10 -4.25
N GLY A 111 4.35 -0.66 -3.13
CA GLY A 111 3.82 -1.90 -2.58
C GLY A 111 2.35 -1.80 -2.16
N LEU A 112 1.96 -0.72 -1.48
CA LEU A 112 0.58 -0.43 -1.10
C LEU A 112 -0.31 -0.21 -2.34
N PHE A 113 0.17 0.56 -3.31
CA PHE A 113 -0.57 0.82 -4.55
C PHE A 113 -0.83 -0.47 -5.33
N LYS A 114 0.22 -1.30 -5.51
CA LYS A 114 0.12 -2.62 -6.17
C LYS A 114 -0.84 -3.56 -5.45
N LYS A 115 -0.73 -3.67 -4.12
CA LYS A 115 -1.66 -4.50 -3.31
C LYS A 115 -3.10 -4.05 -3.48
N LEU A 116 -3.34 -2.73 -3.54
CA LEU A 116 -4.67 -2.20 -3.72
C LEU A 116 -5.22 -2.49 -5.12
N PHE A 117 -4.40 -2.32 -6.17
CA PHE A 117 -4.75 -2.69 -7.53
C PHE A 117 -5.18 -4.15 -7.63
N LEU A 118 -4.38 -5.06 -7.10
CA LEU A 118 -4.70 -6.50 -7.09
C LEU A 118 -6.01 -6.77 -6.34
N SER A 119 -6.25 -6.10 -5.20
CA SER A 119 -7.48 -6.29 -4.42
C SER A 119 -8.78 -5.93 -5.15
N LYS A 120 -8.69 -5.11 -6.22
CA LYS A 120 -9.82 -4.70 -7.07
C LYS A 120 -10.14 -5.69 -8.20
N LEU A 121 -9.24 -6.63 -8.48
CA LEU A 121 -9.45 -7.67 -9.49
C LEU A 121 -10.38 -8.77 -8.97
N PRO A 122 -11.03 -9.57 -9.84
CA PRO A 122 -11.76 -10.76 -9.41
C PRO A 122 -10.85 -11.79 -8.73
N GLN A 123 -11.37 -12.52 -7.74
CA GLN A 123 -10.59 -13.44 -6.90
C GLN A 123 -9.80 -14.49 -7.70
N GLN A 124 -10.36 -14.98 -8.81
CA GLN A 124 -9.69 -15.92 -9.72
C GLN A 124 -8.44 -15.34 -10.39
N VAL A 125 -8.46 -14.05 -10.74
CA VAL A 125 -7.32 -13.34 -11.34
C VAL A 125 -6.28 -13.07 -10.26
N GLN A 126 -6.73 -12.64 -9.07
CA GLN A 126 -5.85 -12.41 -7.92
C GLN A 126 -5.02 -13.66 -7.58
N ALA A 127 -5.67 -14.83 -7.52
CA ALA A 127 -5.01 -16.08 -7.17
C ALA A 127 -3.82 -16.42 -8.08
N VAL A 128 -3.92 -16.09 -9.37
CA VAL A 128 -2.83 -16.29 -10.34
C VAL A 128 -1.74 -15.22 -10.16
N LEU A 129 -2.15 -13.95 -10.04
CA LEU A 129 -1.22 -12.82 -10.03
C LEU A 129 -0.44 -12.63 -8.72
N ILE A 130 -0.91 -13.19 -7.60
CA ILE A 130 -0.19 -13.14 -6.31
C ILE A 130 1.23 -13.71 -6.44
N SER A 131 1.43 -14.77 -7.23
CA SER A 131 2.75 -15.37 -7.48
C SER A 131 3.69 -14.46 -8.29
N PHE A 132 3.14 -13.46 -8.98
CA PHE A 132 3.88 -12.52 -9.83
C PHE A 132 3.97 -11.11 -9.22
N GLN A 133 3.70 -10.96 -7.93
CA GLN A 133 3.68 -9.66 -7.23
C GLN A 133 4.98 -8.83 -7.33
N ASN A 134 6.11 -9.46 -7.68
CA ASN A 134 7.39 -8.80 -7.88
C ASN A 134 7.46 -8.03 -9.21
N ASN A 135 6.57 -8.31 -10.16
CA ASN A 135 6.51 -7.65 -11.45
C ASN A 135 5.99 -6.21 -11.34
N ALA A 136 6.22 -5.40 -12.36
CA ALA A 136 5.68 -4.05 -12.44
C ALA A 136 4.14 -4.07 -12.46
N VAL A 137 3.49 -3.03 -11.91
CA VAL A 137 2.02 -2.97 -11.86
C VAL A 137 1.41 -2.98 -13.26
N ASP A 138 2.08 -2.39 -14.25
CA ASP A 138 1.67 -2.41 -15.65
C ASP A 138 1.66 -3.84 -16.24
N GLU A 139 2.67 -4.65 -15.92
CA GLU A 139 2.74 -6.05 -16.36
C GLU A 139 1.65 -6.90 -15.72
N LEU A 140 1.35 -6.64 -14.44
CA LEU A 140 0.24 -7.29 -13.74
C LEU A 140 -1.11 -6.92 -14.34
N ALA A 141 -1.30 -5.68 -14.77
CA ALA A 141 -2.52 -5.24 -15.44
C ALA A 141 -2.71 -5.90 -16.80
N ALA A 142 -1.66 -5.94 -17.63
CA ALA A 142 -1.70 -6.63 -18.92
C ALA A 142 -1.97 -8.13 -18.75
N SER A 143 -1.37 -8.76 -17.74
CA SER A 143 -1.61 -10.17 -17.43
C SER A 143 -3.04 -10.42 -16.93
N ALA A 144 -3.59 -9.50 -16.12
CA ALA A 144 -4.97 -9.56 -15.67
C ALA A 144 -5.95 -9.53 -16.85
N ASP A 145 -5.69 -8.70 -17.86
CA ASP A 145 -6.52 -8.59 -19.06
C ASP A 145 -6.59 -9.88 -19.85
N LEU A 146 -5.44 -10.53 -20.07
CA LEU A 146 -5.38 -11.83 -20.74
C LEU A 146 -6.18 -12.90 -19.98
N ILE A 147 -6.04 -12.95 -18.64
CA ILE A 147 -6.79 -13.90 -17.81
C ILE A 147 -8.30 -13.62 -17.90
N LEU A 148 -8.70 -12.34 -17.84
CA LEU A 148 -10.09 -11.94 -17.93
C LEU A 148 -10.70 -12.32 -19.28
N GLU A 149 -9.98 -12.14 -20.38
CA GLU A 149 -10.40 -12.53 -21.73
C GLU A 149 -10.62 -14.06 -21.83
N ILE A 150 -9.70 -14.86 -21.29
CA ILE A 150 -9.84 -16.32 -21.23
C ILE A 150 -11.08 -16.73 -20.40
N THR A 151 -11.34 -16.05 -19.28
CA THR A 151 -12.51 -16.38 -18.46
C THR A 151 -13.84 -15.99 -19.10
N LYS A 152 -13.89 -14.87 -19.84
CA LYS A 152 -15.08 -14.44 -20.60
C LYS A 152 -15.41 -15.42 -21.72
N SER A 153 -14.42 -15.79 -22.54
CA SER A 153 -14.61 -16.73 -23.66
C SER A 153 -15.10 -18.10 -23.18
N ASN A 154 -14.57 -18.62 -22.08
CA ASN A 154 -15.04 -19.88 -21.49
C ASN A 154 -16.49 -19.82 -20.99
N ALA A 155 -16.94 -18.68 -20.46
CA ALA A 155 -18.32 -18.51 -20.01
C ALA A 155 -19.32 -18.49 -21.18
N GLU A 156 -18.97 -17.85 -22.29
CA GLU A 156 -19.81 -17.79 -23.51
C GLU A 156 -19.95 -19.17 -24.19
N VAL A 157 -18.86 -19.93 -24.24
CA VAL A 157 -18.87 -21.31 -24.77
C VAL A 157 -19.75 -22.21 -23.90
N PHE A 158 -19.68 -22.08 -22.57
CA PHE A 158 -20.48 -22.90 -21.66
C PHE A 158 -21.98 -22.56 -21.72
N CYS A 159 -22.34 -21.29 -21.91
CA CYS A 159 -23.73 -20.85 -22.04
C CYS A 159 -24.36 -21.33 -23.36
N SER A 160 -23.57 -21.31 -24.45
CA SER A 160 -23.97 -21.82 -25.77
C SER A 160 -24.21 -23.34 -25.78
N GLN A 161 -23.45 -24.10 -24.99
CA GLN A 161 -23.67 -25.54 -24.85
C GLN A 161 -24.92 -25.89 -24.02
N LYS A 162 -25.28 -25.08 -23.03
CA LYS A 162 -26.50 -25.29 -22.22
C LYS A 162 -27.79 -24.97 -23.01
N SER A 163 -27.79 -23.94 -23.86
CA SER A 163 -28.95 -23.59 -24.69
C SER A 163 -29.22 -24.62 -25.80
N LEU A 164 -28.17 -25.24 -26.36
CA LEU A 164 -28.31 -26.33 -27.33
C LEU A 164 -28.89 -27.62 -26.72
N LYS A 165 -28.58 -27.93 -25.46
CA LYS A 165 -29.15 -29.11 -24.77
C LYS A 165 -30.63 -28.94 -24.39
N ARG A 166 -31.11 -27.70 -24.17
CA ARG A 166 -32.52 -27.43 -23.86
C ARG A 166 -33.45 -27.39 -25.07
N ARG A 167 -32.93 -27.23 -26.30
CA ARG A 167 -33.73 -27.28 -27.55
C ARG A 167 -33.95 -28.70 -28.10
N ARG A 168 -33.42 -29.74 -27.43
CA ARG A 168 -33.55 -31.15 -27.83
C ARG A 168 -34.46 -31.97 -26.90
N MET A 169 -35.32 -31.32 -26.11
CA MET A 169 -36.41 -31.96 -25.36
C MET A 169 -37.76 -31.56 -25.93
#